data_AF-A0A7U6KNJ0-F1
#
_entry.id   AF-A0A7U6KNJ0-F1
#
_cell.length_a   1.000
_cell.length_b   1.000
_cell.length_c   1.000
_cell.angle_alpha   90.00
_cell.angle_beta   90.00
_cell.angle_gamma   90.00
#
_symmetry.space_group_name_H-M   'P 1'
#
loop_
_entity.id
_entity.type
_entity.pdbx_description
1 polymer ?
#
loop_
_entity_poly.entity_id
_entity_poly.type
_entity_poly.pdbx_seq_one_letter_code
_entity_poly.pdbx_strand_id
1 'polypeptide(L)'
;MFILFAWMEDGCIGDGPIYSSINEHHNKFIDRSMKMKTLAEPNANGDIYEFSIAPRSQWAPGYSPLMKDISIHTNYEYTEYHIKFADGVKYREQPITEYQYKFRPESEGGAHVLKFAKNADMQSVWKHFKTRQTSHWMDGVFDQKAEFDRNDNTITCVY
;
A
#
# COMPACT_ATOMS: atom_id res chain seq x y z
N MET A 1 5.85 14.54 -7.51
CA MET A 1 5.30 13.25 -8.00
C MET A 1 5.47 12.23 -6.90
N PHE A 2 4.39 11.54 -6.48
CA PHE A 2 4.43 10.50 -5.45
C PHE A 2 5.23 9.29 -5.94
N ILE A 3 6.55 9.38 -5.82
CA ILE A 3 7.48 8.30 -6.18
C ILE A 3 7.26 7.06 -5.27
N LEU A 4 6.69 7.27 -4.07
CA LEU A 4 6.42 6.26 -3.03
C LEU A 4 5.76 4.96 -3.50
N PHE A 5 4.94 5.01 -4.56
CA PHE A 5 4.19 3.84 -5.04
C PHE A 5 4.61 3.38 -6.42
N ALA A 6 5.64 4.00 -7.01
CA ALA A 6 6.08 3.69 -8.37
C ALA A 6 6.71 2.28 -8.49
N TRP A 7 7.05 1.64 -7.37
CA TRP A 7 7.44 0.22 -7.36
C TRP A 7 6.29 -0.69 -7.82
N MET A 8 5.03 -0.31 -7.57
CA MET A 8 3.85 -1.07 -7.99
C MET A 8 3.72 -1.16 -9.52
N GLU A 9 4.30 -0.21 -10.24
CA GLU A 9 4.26 -0.18 -11.70
C GLU A 9 5.08 -1.30 -12.35
N ASP A 10 6.07 -1.86 -11.63
CA ASP A 10 6.93 -2.91 -12.17
C ASP A 10 6.44 -4.31 -11.80
N GLY A 11 5.22 -4.63 -12.25
CA GLY A 11 4.60 -5.92 -11.97
C GLY A 11 4.34 -6.17 -10.50
N CYS A 12 4.23 -5.12 -9.68
CA CYS A 12 4.12 -5.26 -8.23
C CYS A 12 5.30 -5.97 -7.56
N ILE A 13 6.50 -5.97 -8.15
CA ILE A 13 7.68 -6.60 -7.54
C ILE A 13 8.62 -5.55 -6.95
N GLY A 14 8.93 -4.51 -7.75
CA GLY A 14 9.80 -3.42 -7.30
C GLY A 14 11.22 -3.85 -6.93
N ASP A 15 11.76 -4.92 -7.54
CA ASP A 15 13.08 -5.51 -7.23
C ASP A 15 14.24 -4.92 -8.05
N GLY A 16 13.94 -4.09 -9.05
CA GLY A 16 14.96 -3.43 -9.86
C GLY A 16 15.78 -2.38 -9.07
N PRO A 17 17.04 -2.11 -9.45
CA PRO A 17 17.91 -1.13 -8.76
C PRO A 17 17.29 0.27 -8.64
N ILE A 18 16.49 0.67 -9.64
CA ILE A 18 15.79 1.96 -9.67
C ILE A 18 14.68 2.07 -8.61
N TYR A 19 14.19 0.94 -8.09
CA TYR A 19 13.10 0.88 -7.11
C TYR A 19 13.61 0.74 -5.68
N SER A 20 14.90 0.49 -5.48
CA SER A 20 15.51 0.34 -4.14
C SER A 20 15.22 1.55 -3.23
N SER A 21 15.49 2.76 -3.72
CA SER A 21 15.21 4.00 -2.99
C SER A 21 13.71 4.22 -2.82
N ILE A 22 12.90 3.81 -3.79
CA ILE A 22 11.45 3.94 -3.78
C ILE A 22 10.84 3.07 -2.68
N ASN A 23 11.25 1.81 -2.61
CA ASN A 23 10.86 0.86 -1.56
C ASN A 23 11.35 1.34 -0.19
N GLU A 24 12.56 1.86 -0.09
CA GLU A 24 13.07 2.42 1.17
C GLU A 24 12.19 3.59 1.66
N HIS A 25 11.82 4.50 0.76
CA HIS A 25 10.91 5.60 1.08
C HIS A 25 9.51 5.11 1.44
N HIS A 26 9.00 4.08 0.74
CA HIS A 26 7.73 3.43 1.03
C HIS A 26 7.73 2.82 2.43
N ASN A 27 8.74 2.00 2.75
CA ASN A 27 8.87 1.36 4.06
C ASN A 27 9.00 2.38 5.18
N LYS A 28 9.81 3.44 4.98
CA LYS A 28 9.90 4.55 5.94
C LYS A 28 8.55 5.25 6.14
N PHE A 29 7.76 5.40 5.09
CA PHE A 29 6.42 5.97 5.18
C PHE A 29 5.49 5.06 6.00
N ILE A 30 5.48 3.75 5.72
CA ILE A 30 4.73 2.75 6.47
C ILE A 30 5.17 2.74 7.95
N ASP A 31 6.45 2.55 8.25
CA ASP A 31 6.98 2.46 9.62
C ASP A 31 6.70 3.71 10.48
N ARG A 32 6.55 4.88 9.84
CA ARG A 32 6.30 6.16 10.52
C ARG A 32 4.82 6.48 10.69
N SER A 33 3.93 5.74 10.04
CA SER A 33 2.48 5.95 10.08
C SER A 33 1.72 4.78 10.71
N MET A 34 2.18 3.56 10.44
CA MET A 34 1.63 2.29 10.90
C MET A 34 2.55 1.68 11.95
N LYS A 35 1.98 1.11 13.01
CA LYS A 35 2.72 0.48 14.10
C LYS A 35 2.17 -0.89 14.40
N MET A 36 3.08 -1.87 14.50
CA MET A 36 2.80 -3.20 14.99
C MET A 36 3.65 -3.43 16.24
N LYS A 37 3.03 -4.03 17.26
CA LYS A 37 3.70 -4.49 18.46
C LYS A 37 3.30 -5.94 18.72
N THR A 38 4.28 -6.81 18.91
CA THR A 38 4.04 -8.16 19.43
C THR A 38 3.77 -8.07 20.93
N LEU A 39 2.69 -8.71 21.37
CA LEU A 39 2.29 -8.77 22.76
C LEU A 39 2.98 -9.96 23.44
N ALA A 40 3.34 -9.78 24.71
CA ALA A 40 3.93 -10.87 25.51
C ALA A 40 2.90 -11.96 25.85
N GLU A 41 1.62 -11.58 25.93
CA GLU A 41 0.48 -12.45 26.15
C GLU A 41 -0.65 -12.05 25.18
N PRO A 42 -1.50 -12.99 24.73
CA PRO A 42 -2.62 -12.68 23.84
C PRO A 42 -3.56 -11.61 24.43
N ASN A 43 -4.13 -10.75 23.58
CA ASN A 43 -5.12 -9.76 23.97
C ASN A 43 -6.50 -10.41 24.27
N ALA A 44 -7.51 -9.60 24.59
CA ALA A 44 -8.86 -10.08 24.87
C ALA A 44 -9.55 -10.85 23.71
N ASN A 45 -9.03 -10.70 22.48
CA ASN A 45 -9.49 -11.40 21.29
C ASN A 45 -8.64 -12.64 20.95
N GLY A 46 -7.58 -12.91 21.73
CA GLY A 46 -6.64 -14.00 21.47
C GLY A 46 -5.51 -13.65 20.50
N ASP A 47 -5.40 -12.40 20.05
CA ASP A 47 -4.33 -11.98 19.14
C ASP A 47 -3.03 -11.68 19.89
N ILE A 48 -1.90 -12.06 19.30
CA ILE A 48 -0.55 -11.75 19.81
C ILE A 48 0.04 -10.48 19.20
N TYR A 49 -0.71 -9.79 18.33
CA TYR A 49 -0.29 -8.55 17.68
C TYR A 49 -1.24 -7.41 18.06
N GLU A 50 -0.66 -6.25 18.31
CA GLU A 50 -1.38 -5.00 18.48
C GLU A 50 -1.00 -4.05 17.35
N PHE A 51 -2.00 -3.63 16.58
CA PHE A 51 -1.85 -2.69 15.48
C PHE A 51 -2.36 -1.32 15.91
N SER A 52 -1.58 -0.28 15.63
CA SER A 52 -1.93 1.09 15.95
C SER A 52 -1.42 2.06 14.89
N ILE A 53 -1.85 3.30 15.01
CA ILE A 53 -1.45 4.41 14.13
C ILE A 53 -0.50 5.30 14.92
N ALA A 54 0.63 5.67 14.32
CA ALA A 54 1.55 6.59 14.95
C ALA A 54 0.87 7.96 15.16
N PRO A 55 1.12 8.66 16.28
CA PRO A 55 0.63 10.03 16.46
C PRO A 55 1.06 10.92 15.29
N ARG A 56 0.22 11.89 14.90
CA ARG A 56 0.49 12.78 13.76
C ARG A 56 1.84 13.51 13.85
N SER A 57 2.30 13.81 15.06
CA SER A 57 3.63 14.42 15.32
C SER A 57 4.82 13.53 14.96
N GLN A 58 4.60 12.23 14.82
CA GLN A 58 5.62 11.23 14.45
C GLN A 58 5.58 10.87 12.96
N TRP A 59 4.56 11.32 12.23
CA TRP A 59 4.47 11.12 10.79
C TRP A 59 5.66 11.81 10.12
N ALA A 60 6.23 11.15 9.11
CA ALA A 60 7.38 11.68 8.38
C ALA A 60 7.07 13.09 7.85
N PRO A 61 7.89 14.12 8.19
CA PRO A 61 7.60 15.52 7.85
C PRO A 61 7.37 15.77 6.36
N GLY A 62 8.02 15.00 5.48
CA GLY A 62 7.83 15.09 4.03
C GLY A 62 6.50 14.53 3.51
N TYR A 63 5.82 13.68 4.28
CA TYR A 63 4.56 13.02 3.87
C TYR A 63 3.35 13.47 4.70
N SER A 64 3.56 13.94 5.93
CA SER A 64 2.49 14.41 6.83
C SER A 64 1.57 15.49 6.20
N PRO A 65 2.08 16.49 5.44
CA PRO A 65 1.22 17.45 4.74
C PRO A 65 0.33 16.84 3.65
N LEU A 66 0.72 15.66 3.15
CA LEU A 66 0.01 14.97 2.09
C LEU A 66 -1.06 14.03 2.64
N MET A 67 -1.04 13.74 3.94
CA MET A 67 -2.00 12.87 4.62
C MET A 67 -3.05 13.69 5.36
N LYS A 68 -4.32 13.40 5.07
CA LYS A 68 -5.46 13.98 5.75
C LYS A 68 -5.78 13.22 7.03
N ASP A 69 -5.87 11.91 6.92
CA ASP A 69 -6.33 11.01 7.97
C ASP A 69 -5.78 9.59 7.76
N ILE A 70 -5.68 8.83 8.84
CA ILE A 70 -5.33 7.41 8.81
C ILE A 70 -6.34 6.68 9.69
N SER A 71 -6.92 5.60 9.19
CA SER A 71 -7.75 4.69 9.97
C SER A 71 -7.24 3.26 9.85
N ILE A 72 -7.55 2.46 10.87
CA ILE A 72 -7.28 1.03 10.88
C ILE A 72 -8.60 0.30 10.99
N HIS A 73 -8.82 -0.66 10.11
CA HIS A 73 -9.96 -1.58 10.16
C HIS A 73 -9.43 -2.97 10.37
N THR A 74 -9.91 -3.64 11.41
CA THR A 74 -9.58 -5.02 11.72
C THR A 74 -10.82 -5.87 11.63
N ASN A 75 -10.69 -7.04 11.01
CA ASN A 75 -11.66 -8.12 11.13
C ASN A 75 -10.91 -9.42 11.49
N TYR A 76 -11.65 -10.53 11.63
CA TYR A 76 -11.07 -11.82 12.01
C TYR A 76 -10.01 -12.36 11.03
N GLU A 77 -9.95 -11.85 9.80
CA GLU A 77 -9.08 -12.39 8.75
C GLU A 77 -7.97 -11.40 8.33
N TYR A 78 -8.23 -10.09 8.39
CA TYR A 78 -7.32 -9.06 7.88
C TYR A 78 -7.24 -7.84 8.79
N THR A 79 -6.07 -7.21 8.73
CA THR A 79 -5.86 -5.83 9.17
C THR A 79 -5.68 -4.95 7.94
N GLU A 80 -6.39 -3.83 7.92
CA GLU A 80 -6.40 -2.88 6.81
C GLU A 80 -6.08 -1.47 7.33
N TYR A 81 -4.96 -0.91 6.88
CA TYR A 81 -4.67 0.52 7.06
C TYR A 81 -5.19 1.31 5.88
N HIS A 82 -5.91 2.38 6.16
CA HIS A 82 -6.46 3.31 5.20
C HIS A 82 -5.81 4.68 5.39
N ILE A 83 -4.98 5.11 4.45
CA ILE A 83 -4.36 6.44 4.46
C ILE A 83 -5.07 7.32 3.45
N LYS A 84 -5.87 8.26 3.94
CA LYS A 84 -6.55 9.26 3.11
C LYS A 84 -5.61 10.41 2.82
N PHE A 85 -5.48 10.78 1.56
CA PHE A 85 -4.65 11.91 1.15
C PHE A 85 -5.39 13.23 1.31
N ALA A 86 -4.61 14.31 1.50
CA ALA A 86 -5.09 15.68 1.45
C ALA A 86 -5.50 16.05 0.01
N ASP A 87 -6.33 17.10 -0.12
CA ASP A 87 -6.79 17.56 -1.41
C ASP A 87 -5.61 18.04 -2.28
N GLY A 88 -5.67 17.76 -3.59
CA GLY A 88 -4.63 18.14 -4.55
C GLY A 88 -3.44 17.18 -4.62
N VAL A 89 -3.40 16.14 -3.80
CA VAL A 89 -2.40 15.07 -3.92
C VAL A 89 -2.62 14.27 -5.21
N LYS A 90 -1.53 13.99 -5.92
CA LYS A 90 -1.55 13.36 -7.24
C LYS A 90 -0.53 12.23 -7.38
N TYR A 91 -0.94 11.21 -8.12
CA TYR A 91 -0.10 10.14 -8.63
C TYR A 91 -0.18 10.14 -10.15
N ARG A 92 0.96 10.21 -10.86
CA ARG A 92 1.02 10.36 -12.33
C ARG A 92 0.09 11.47 -12.85
N GLU A 93 0.12 12.63 -12.19
CA GLU A 93 -0.75 13.80 -12.45
C GLU A 93 -2.26 13.60 -12.24
N GLN A 94 -2.70 12.40 -11.85
CA GLN A 94 -4.08 12.11 -11.55
C GLN A 94 -4.38 12.20 -10.04
N PRO A 95 -5.55 12.70 -9.65
CA PRO A 95 -5.93 12.86 -8.25
C PRO A 95 -6.07 11.49 -7.56
N ILE A 96 -5.26 11.27 -6.52
CA ILE A 96 -5.30 10.08 -5.67
C ILE A 96 -5.94 10.44 -4.34
N THR A 97 -6.84 9.59 -3.84
CA THR A 97 -7.64 9.88 -2.65
C THR A 97 -7.23 9.05 -1.45
N GLU A 98 -6.76 7.83 -1.67
CA GLU A 98 -6.46 6.90 -0.59
C GLU A 98 -5.42 5.87 -1.02
N TYR A 99 -4.58 5.47 -0.08
CA TYR A 99 -3.75 4.28 -0.16
C TYR A 99 -4.21 3.31 0.93
N GLN A 100 -4.43 2.05 0.56
CA GLN A 100 -4.83 1.00 1.50
C GLN A 100 -3.75 -0.08 1.54
N TYR A 101 -3.43 -0.53 2.75
CA TYR A 101 -2.56 -1.67 2.97
C TYR A 101 -3.32 -2.72 3.78
N LYS A 102 -3.64 -3.82 3.11
CA LYS A 102 -4.34 -4.98 3.67
C LYS A 102 -3.35 -6.11 3.86
N PHE A 103 -3.35 -6.74 5.02
CA PHE A 103 -2.48 -7.89 5.27
C PHE A 103 -3.11 -8.83 6.29
N ARG A 104 -2.66 -10.07 6.27
CA ARG A 104 -2.95 -11.03 7.35
C ARG A 104 -1.79 -10.99 8.35
N PRO A 105 -2.05 -10.78 9.66
CA PRO A 105 -0.99 -10.71 10.67
C PRO A 105 -0.02 -11.89 10.68
N GLU A 106 -0.49 -13.09 10.31
CA GLU A 106 0.27 -14.35 10.36
C GLU A 106 0.70 -14.88 8.98
N SER A 107 0.45 -14.16 7.88
CA SER A 107 0.86 -14.61 6.55
C SER A 107 1.61 -13.54 5.77
N GLU A 108 2.44 -13.98 4.82
CA GLU A 108 3.12 -13.11 3.85
C GLU A 108 2.14 -12.45 2.87
N GLY A 109 0.85 -12.77 2.97
CA GLY A 109 -0.18 -12.36 2.04
C GLY A 109 -0.70 -10.96 2.35
N GLY A 110 -0.74 -10.11 1.34
CA GLY A 110 -1.16 -8.72 1.48
C GLY A 110 -1.57 -8.06 0.18
N ALA A 111 -2.28 -6.94 0.28
CA ALA A 111 -2.67 -6.14 -0.87
C ALA A 111 -2.37 -4.66 -0.63
N HIS A 112 -1.76 -4.05 -1.64
CA HIS A 112 -1.54 -2.61 -1.72
C HIS A 112 -2.52 -2.03 -2.74
N VAL A 113 -3.40 -1.13 -2.30
CA VAL A 113 -4.43 -0.54 -3.14
C VAL A 113 -4.21 0.97 -3.27
N LEU A 114 -4.11 1.47 -4.49
CA LEU A 114 -4.16 2.89 -4.81
C LEU A 114 -5.55 3.24 -5.28
N LYS A 115 -6.25 4.11 -4.55
CA LYS A 115 -7.60 4.58 -4.90
C LYS A 115 -7.56 5.99 -5.43
N PHE A 116 -8.16 6.21 -6.58
CA PHE A 116 -8.17 7.48 -7.28
C PHE A 116 -9.52 8.18 -7.16
N ALA A 117 -9.53 9.50 -7.40
CA ALA A 117 -10.79 10.23 -7.45
C ALA A 117 -11.61 9.80 -8.68
N LYS A 118 -12.93 9.98 -8.63
CA LYS A 118 -13.83 9.60 -9.73
C LYS A 118 -13.52 10.30 -11.06
N ASN A 119 -12.92 11.48 -11.01
CA ASN A 119 -12.55 12.28 -12.17
C ASN A 119 -11.11 12.01 -12.67
N ALA A 120 -10.38 11.05 -12.09
CA ALA A 120 -9.06 10.67 -12.57
C ALA A 120 -9.13 9.98 -13.93
N ASP A 121 -8.23 10.34 -14.84
CA ASP A 121 -7.99 9.59 -16.07
C ASP A 121 -7.17 8.34 -15.75
N MET A 122 -7.88 7.26 -15.39
CA MET A 122 -7.25 5.98 -15.03
C MET A 122 -6.47 5.33 -16.19
N GLN A 123 -6.81 5.61 -17.45
CA GLN A 123 -6.05 5.06 -18.58
C GLN A 123 -4.65 5.67 -18.66
N SER A 124 -4.53 6.98 -18.35
CA SER A 124 -3.23 7.63 -18.26
C SER A 124 -2.34 7.08 -17.14
N VAL A 125 -2.93 6.55 -16.07
CA VAL A 125 -2.20 5.90 -14.96
C VAL A 125 -1.87 4.45 -15.31
N TRP A 126 -2.87 3.69 -15.72
CA TRP A 126 -2.80 2.25 -15.94
C TRP A 126 -1.73 1.85 -16.96
N LYS A 127 -1.52 2.64 -18.01
CA LYS A 127 -0.48 2.39 -19.02
C LYS A 127 0.94 2.29 -18.47
N HIS A 128 1.18 2.76 -17.25
CA HIS A 128 2.49 2.67 -16.60
C HIS A 128 2.70 1.35 -15.87
N PHE A 129 1.63 0.61 -15.55
CA PHE A 129 1.69 -0.66 -14.85
C PHE A 129 1.99 -1.79 -15.81
N LYS A 130 3.06 -2.53 -15.53
CA LYS A 130 3.56 -3.65 -16.33
C LYS A 130 3.17 -4.98 -15.70
N THR A 131 3.26 -6.02 -16.51
CA THR A 131 3.23 -7.42 -16.06
C THR A 131 4.64 -7.98 -16.12
N ARG A 132 5.03 -8.74 -15.09
CA ARG A 132 6.31 -9.44 -15.01
C ARG A 132 6.05 -10.93 -14.86
N GLN A 133 6.84 -11.74 -15.55
CA GLN A 133 6.88 -13.17 -15.25
C GLN A 133 7.88 -13.40 -14.13
N THR A 134 7.45 -14.09 -13.09
CA THR A 134 8.31 -14.55 -12.01
C THR A 134 8.21 -16.06 -11.87
N SER A 135 9.20 -16.66 -11.23
CA SER A 135 9.20 -18.09 -10.93
C SER A 135 9.26 -18.32 -9.43
N HIS A 136 8.29 -19.06 -8.89
CA HIS A 136 8.34 -19.56 -7.52
C HIS A 136 8.45 -21.07 -7.54
N TRP A 137 9.22 -21.61 -6.59
CA TRP A 137 9.56 -23.04 -6.54
C TRP A 137 8.35 -23.96 -6.33
N MET A 138 7.24 -23.42 -5.81
CA MET A 138 5.95 -24.13 -5.70
C MET A 138 5.01 -23.90 -6.90
N ASP A 139 4.99 -22.69 -7.47
CA ASP A 139 3.94 -22.25 -8.40
C ASP A 139 4.36 -22.24 -9.87
N GLY A 140 5.63 -22.55 -10.16
CA GLY A 140 6.18 -22.47 -11.51
C GLY A 140 6.30 -21.02 -11.97
N VAL A 141 6.10 -20.78 -13.27
CA VAL A 141 6.15 -19.43 -13.86
C VAL A 141 4.76 -18.83 -13.84
N PHE A 142 4.61 -17.66 -13.23
CA PHE A 142 3.35 -16.93 -13.18
C PHE A 142 3.55 -15.44 -13.41
N ASP A 143 2.46 -14.77 -13.81
CA ASP A 143 2.43 -13.34 -14.02
C ASP A 143 2.19 -12.62 -12.69
N GLN A 144 3.14 -11.77 -12.29
CA GLN A 144 2.87 -10.71 -11.33
C GLN A 144 2.48 -9.42 -12.04
N LYS A 145 1.38 -8.84 -11.60
CA LYS A 145 0.79 -7.63 -12.16
C LYS A 145 -0.14 -7.01 -11.14
N ALA A 146 -0.36 -5.71 -11.30
CA ALA A 146 -1.47 -5.05 -10.65
C ALA A 146 -2.78 -5.46 -11.32
N GLU A 147 -3.88 -5.25 -10.62
CA GLU A 147 -5.24 -5.35 -11.13
C GLU A 147 -5.89 -3.97 -11.09
N PHE A 148 -6.69 -3.66 -12.11
CA PHE A 148 -7.43 -2.39 -12.20
C PHE A 148 -8.93 -2.64 -12.06
N ASP A 149 -9.54 -2.07 -11.02
CA ASP A 149 -11.00 -1.98 -10.90
C ASP A 149 -11.48 -0.61 -11.36
N ARG A 150 -12.26 -0.61 -12.45
CA ARG A 150 -12.83 0.60 -13.04
C ARG A 150 -14.02 1.15 -12.27
N ASN A 151 -14.75 0.33 -11.53
CA ASN A 151 -15.93 0.78 -10.78
C ASN A 151 -15.51 1.61 -9.56
N ASP A 152 -14.44 1.18 -8.89
CA ASP A 152 -13.91 1.83 -7.70
C ASP A 152 -12.71 2.74 -7.97
N ASN A 153 -12.23 2.79 -9.23
CA ASN A 153 -11.01 3.49 -9.65
C ASN A 153 -9.81 3.11 -8.76
N THR A 154 -9.56 1.81 -8.62
CA THR A 154 -8.47 1.28 -7.80
C THR A 154 -7.46 0.52 -8.64
N ILE A 155 -6.19 0.60 -8.24
CA ILE A 155 -5.12 -0.27 -8.72
C ILE A 155 -4.59 -1.06 -7.55
N THR A 156 -4.61 -2.39 -7.66
CA THR A 156 -4.30 -3.31 -6.57
C THR A 156 -3.11 -4.19 -6.93
N CYS A 157 -2.11 -4.24 -6.05
CA CYS A 157 -1.06 -5.26 -6.08
C CYS A 157 -1.33 -6.28 -4.99
N VAL A 158 -1.42 -7.56 -5.34
CA VAL A 158 -1.63 -8.68 -4.41
C VAL A 158 -0.34 -9.48 -4.30
N TYR A 159 0.01 -9.86 -3.07
CA TYR A 159 1.13 -10.71 -2.71
C TYR A 159 0.64 -11.94 -1.95
#